data_AF-A0A101H067-F1
#
_entry.id   AF-A0A101H067-F1
#
_cell.length_a   1.000
_cell.length_b   1.000
_cell.length_c   1.000
_cell.angle_alpha   90.00
_cell.angle_beta   90.00
_cell.angle_gamma   90.00
#
_symmetry.space_group_name_H-M   'P 1'
#
loop_
_entity.id
_entity.type
_entity.pdbx_description
1 polymer ?
#
loop_
_entity_poly.entity_id
_entity_poly.type
_entity_poly.pdbx_seq_one_letter_code
_entity_poly.pdbx_strand_id
1 'polypeptide(L)' 'MGVLNTVLFPDRVDERKEDEVHYLKEIPDAKGKVLRVIINPTLSPHRVITVFFDRRERS' A
#
# COMPACT_ATOMS: atom_id res chain seq x y z
N MET A 1 -5.91 7.78 8.80
CA MET A 1 -5.43 7.14 7.56
C MET A 1 -3.91 7.28 7.52
N GLY A 2 -3.15 6.22 7.29
CA GLY A 2 -1.68 6.23 7.38
C GLY A 2 -1.08 4.83 7.23
N VAL A 3 0.26 4.72 7.13
CA VAL A 3 0.98 3.48 6.74
C VAL A 3 0.55 2.26 7.57
N LEU A 4 0.60 2.35 8.91
CA LEU A 4 0.24 1.23 9.78
C LEU A 4 -1.24 0.81 9.60
N ASN A 5 -2.14 1.77 9.45
CA ASN A 5 -3.56 1.47 9.23
C ASN A 5 -3.81 0.83 7.85
N THR A 6 -3.06 1.21 6.83
CA THR A 6 -3.12 0.60 5.49
C THR A 6 -2.62 -0.84 5.50
N VAL A 7 -1.61 -1.16 6.29
CA VAL A 7 -1.07 -2.54 6.41
C VAL A 7 -2.02 -3.44 7.22
N LEU A 8 -2.57 -2.92 8.32
CA LEU A 8 -3.47 -3.70 9.20
C LEU A 8 -4.89 -3.83 8.65
N PHE A 9 -5.36 -2.82 7.91
CA PHE A 9 -6.72 -2.75 7.39
C PHE A 9 -6.72 -2.24 5.93
N PRO A 10 -6.13 -2.99 4.99
CA PRO A 10 -6.13 -2.63 3.58
C PRO A 10 -7.53 -2.74 2.98
N ASP A 11 -7.83 -1.90 1.99
CA ASP A 11 -9.01 -2.09 1.15
C ASP A 11 -8.73 -3.12 0.05
N ARG A 12 -7.46 -3.23 -0.37
CA ARG A 12 -6.99 -4.25 -1.31
C ARG A 12 -5.56 -4.68 -1.00
N VAL A 13 -5.28 -5.97 -1.20
CA VAL A 13 -3.93 -6.54 -1.16
C VAL A 13 -3.60 -7.09 -2.54
N ASP A 14 -2.43 -6.71 -3.06
CA ASP A 14 -1.89 -7.19 -4.32
C ASP A 14 -0.58 -7.95 -4.03
N GLU A 15 -0.62 -9.28 -4.12
CA GLU A 15 0.56 -10.15 -4.05
C GLU A 15 1.21 -10.18 -5.43
N ARG A 16 2.24 -9.36 -5.64
CA ARG A 16 2.87 -9.19 -6.96
C ARG A 16 4.00 -10.18 -7.18
N LYS A 17 4.75 -10.50 -6.12
CA LYS A 17 5.94 -11.37 -6.12
C LYS A 17 6.15 -12.00 -4.74
N GLU A 18 6.99 -13.03 -4.65
CA GLU A 18 7.38 -13.65 -3.39
C GLU A 18 8.03 -12.66 -2.40
N ASP A 19 8.69 -11.61 -2.92
CA ASP A 19 9.41 -10.61 -2.13
C ASP A 19 8.68 -9.28 -1.92
N GLU A 20 7.48 -9.10 -2.48
CA GLU A 20 6.73 -7.84 -2.42
C GLU A 20 5.23 -8.04 -2.20
N VAL A 21 4.72 -7.52 -1.08
CA VAL A 21 3.28 -7.44 -0.79
C VAL A 21 2.87 -5.98 -0.82
N HIS A 22 1.84 -5.67 -1.62
CA HIS A 22 1.33 -4.31 -1.75
C HIS A 22 -0.01 -4.20 -1.02
N TYR A 23 -0.07 -3.30 -0.05
CA TYR A 23 -1.27 -2.94 0.69
C TYR A 23 -1.79 -1.61 0.16
N LEU A 24 -3.06 -1.59 -0.25
CA LEU A 24 -3.70 -0.41 -0.82
C LEU A 24 -4.86 0.00 0.06
N LYS A 25 -4.98 1.30 0.30
CA LYS A 25 -6.12 1.90 1.01
C LYS A 25 -6.53 3.21 0.37
N GLU A 26 -7.81 3.34 0.02
CA GLU A 26 -8.36 4.58 -0.53
C GLU A 26 -8.34 5.68 0.54
N ILE A 27 -8.00 6.90 0.12
CA ILE A 27 -7.97 8.05 1.01
C ILE A 27 -9.36 8.68 1.02
N PRO A 28 -10.07 8.66 2.17
CA PRO A 28 -11.33 9.38 2.30
C PRO A 28 -11.14 10.86 1.92
N ASP A 29 -12.13 11.44 1.24
CA ASP A 29 -12.12 12.85 0.81
C ASP A 29 -11.07 13.23 -0.25
N ALA A 30 -10.22 12.30 -0.70
CA ALA A 30 -9.27 12.52 -1.78
C ALA A 30 -9.68 11.70 -3.02
N LYS A 31 -10.49 12.33 -3.88
CA LYS A 31 -11.11 11.73 -5.08
C LYS A 31 -10.10 10.90 -5.90
N GLY A 32 -10.18 9.57 -5.76
CA GLY A 32 -9.37 8.61 -6.51
C GLY A 32 -7.89 8.52 -6.10
N LYS A 33 -7.50 9.03 -4.93
CA LYS A 33 -6.15 8.83 -4.38
C LYS A 33 -6.11 7.59 -3.50
N VAL A 34 -5.07 6.80 -3.67
CA VAL A 34 -4.85 5.57 -2.89
C VAL A 34 -3.49 5.65 -2.21
N LEU A 35 -3.42 5.30 -0.93
CA LEU A 35 -2.15 5.06 -0.26
C LEU A 35 -1.72 3.62 -0.55
N ARG A 36 -0.59 3.47 -1.23
CA ARG A 36 0.04 2.17 -1.47
C ARG A 36 1.27 2.02 -0.58
N VAL A 37 1.30 0.93 0.19
CA VAL A 37 2.41 0.54 1.06
C VAL A 37 2.96 -0.78 0.55
N ILE A 38 4.25 -0.82 0.25
CA ILE A 38 4.94 -2.02 -0.20
C ILE A 38 5.80 -2.54 0.95
N ILE A 39 5.60 -3.81 1.30
CA ILE A 39 6.36 -4.52 2.32
C ILE A 39 7.14 -5.65 1.66
N ASN A 40 8.40 -5.80 2.07
CA ASN A 40 9.15 -7.01 1.79
C ASN A 40 8.97 -7.99 2.96
N PRO A 41 8.22 -9.11 2.78
CA PRO A 41 7.96 -10.07 3.84
C PRO A 41 9.15 -11.00 4.13
N THR A 42 10.18 -11.01 3.29
CA THR A 42 11.35 -11.92 3.45
C THR A 42 12.33 -11.46 4.53
N LEU A 43 12.19 -10.21 5.01
CA LEU A 43 13.02 -9.64 6.06
C LEU A 43 12.32 -9.74 7.43
N SER A 44 13.08 -10.04 8.49
CA SER A 44 12.59 -10.02 9.87
C SER A 44 13.32 -8.95 10.70
N PRO A 45 12.62 -7.93 11.25
CA PRO A 45 11.19 -7.68 11.06
C PRO A 45 10.86 -7.23 9.63
N HIS A 46 9.62 -7.47 9.19
CA HIS A 46 9.12 -7.00 7.89
C HIS A 46 9.41 -5.52 7.71
N ARG A 47 9.91 -5.14 6.53
CA ARG A 47 10.27 -3.74 6.25
C ARG A 47 9.34 -3.13 5.21
N VAL A 48 8.85 -1.93 5.51
CA VAL A 48 8.22 -1.07 4.52
C VAL A 48 9.32 -0.56 3.60
N ILE A 49 9.31 -1.00 2.35
CA ILE A 49 10.31 -0.63 1.36
C ILE A 49 9.90 0.60 0.56
N THR A 50 8.58 0.81 0.38
CA THR A 50 8.05 1.94 -0.41
C THR A 50 6.69 2.38 0.11
N VAL A 51 6.46 3.69 0.18
CA VAL A 51 5.15 4.30 0.47
C VAL A 51 4.90 5.42 -0.54
N PHE A 52 3.77 5.40 -1.24
CA PHE A 52 3.39 6.49 -2.13
C PHE A 52 1.89 6.64 -2.32
N PHE A 53 1.49 7.83 -2.79
CA PHE A 53 0.13 8.14 -3.18
C PHE A 53 -0.06 7.83 -4.66
N ASP A 54 -0.84 6.81 -4.96
CA ASP A 54 -1.25 6.51 -6.33
C ASP A 54 -2.30 7.57 -6.74
N ARG A 55 -1.96 8.36 -7.76
CA ARG A 55 -2.95 9.12 -8.51
C ARG A 55 -3.33 8.25 -9.69
N ARG A 56 -4.61 7.92 -9.83
CA ARG A 56 -5.11 7.55 -11.17
C ARG A 56 -4.98 8.78 -12.04
N GLU A 57 -3.86 8.95 -12.75
CA GLU A 57 -3.83 9.77 -13.94
C GLU A 57 -4.79 9.11 -14.93
N ARG A 58 -6.04 9.59 -14.98
CA ARG A 58 -6.91 9.32 -16.11
C ARG A 58 -6.34 10.13 -17.28
N SER A 59 -5.60 9.46 -18.16
CA SER A 59 -5.53 9.84 -19.58
C SER A 59 -6.84 9.52 -20.26
#